data_AF-A0A2P6RE36-F1
#
_entry.id   AF-A0A2P6RE36-F1
#
_cell.length_a   1.000
_cell.length_b   1.000
_cell.length_c   1.000
_cell.angle_alpha   90.00
_cell.angle_beta   90.00
_cell.angle_gamma   90.00
#
_symmetry.space_group_name_H-M   'P 1'
#
loop_
_entity.id
_entity.type
_entity.pdbx_description
1 polymer ?
#
loop_
_entity_poly.entity_id
_entity_poly.type
_entity_poly.pdbx_seq_one_letter_code
_entity_poly.pdbx_strand_id
1 'polypeptide(L)'
;MIMLNFSSSAFPAPSSFSGFVPSVSLAITMKVKPFLTPLYLSLFLHILVFVAGASPPIYTPVEDITLTCGASRDQFNRYDNRTWRGDINSKLFPIIGNTSQVRKAPSSSSSMASQVPHTTARLSHSEFTYTFNQLTAGQLFIRLYFYPASYANFYRSKAHFSVKANYFTLLDDFNASATADAYGVDTLYREFCLNIDKEQSLNITFTPSKVKDAYALINGIEIVSMPADLYYSPANSTGIDYVNDKLKLSIGSDTALEMVYRLNIGGSSPSNTEDTGMYRKWESDDRTYLDDSSLHFSILQQNSSIELNFTTIPNYTAPKEVYQTGRSMGMNKTISKSYNLTWEFPVDSFFYYLVRLHFCEFEPNITRYGDLVFQIYIDNKTVEDTADIIQLSGGNGIPVYRDYIVYMSSHENEKKVSLFLALATVQKDWLTSYGDAILNGLEIFKLLNSNGSKIADTNPNSPSTTPRVKGPKSLNTWTPLLAIVAGVVSSTLTFSVFRLLVFRRG
;
A
#
# COMPACT_ATOMS: atom_id res chain seq x y z
N MET A 1 50.36 -24.22 -26.96
CA MET A 1 51.20 -23.01 -26.96
C MET A 1 50.70 -22.11 -25.85
N ILE A 2 51.48 -22.08 -24.75
CA ILE A 2 51.38 -21.27 -23.52
C ILE A 2 50.12 -21.48 -22.65
N MET A 3 50.26 -22.48 -21.77
CA MET A 3 49.61 -22.55 -20.44
C MET A 3 50.45 -21.74 -19.46
N LEU A 4 49.84 -20.98 -18.55
CA LEU A 4 50.52 -20.40 -17.39
C LEU A 4 49.93 -20.98 -16.09
N ASN A 5 50.81 -21.63 -15.34
CA ASN A 5 50.60 -22.28 -14.06
C ASN A 5 50.40 -21.28 -12.93
N PHE A 6 49.50 -21.62 -12.00
CA PHE A 6 49.49 -21.10 -10.64
C PHE A 6 50.40 -21.98 -9.76
N SER A 7 51.32 -21.37 -9.00
CA SER A 7 52.01 -22.03 -7.90
C SER A 7 51.87 -21.19 -6.63
N SER A 8 51.37 -21.84 -5.59
CA SER A 8 51.33 -21.38 -4.21
C SER A 8 52.72 -21.40 -3.57
N SER A 9 52.99 -20.46 -2.67
CA SER A 9 54.02 -20.65 -1.64
C SER A 9 53.72 -19.82 -0.40
N ALA A 10 53.87 -20.49 0.74
CA ALA A 10 53.49 -20.08 2.07
C ALA A 10 54.40 -19.01 2.70
N PHE A 11 53.84 -18.32 3.69
CA PHE A 11 54.51 -17.39 4.61
C PHE A 11 55.53 -18.07 5.53
N PRO A 12 56.64 -17.39 5.85
CA PRO A 12 57.26 -17.50 7.17
C PRO A 12 57.21 -16.16 7.93
N ALA A 13 57.03 -16.26 9.25
CA ALA A 13 57.02 -15.16 10.20
C ALA A 13 58.39 -14.48 10.34
N PRO A 14 58.46 -13.18 10.73
CA PRO A 14 59.71 -12.58 11.17
C PRO A 14 59.77 -12.41 12.70
N SER A 15 60.86 -12.91 13.27
CA SER A 15 61.36 -12.63 14.60
C SER A 15 62.00 -11.24 14.71
N SER A 16 61.90 -10.69 15.91
CA SER A 16 62.48 -9.44 16.44
C SER A 16 63.95 -9.20 16.13
N PHE A 17 64.32 -7.94 15.82
CA PHE A 17 65.53 -7.30 16.37
C PHE A 17 65.38 -5.77 16.40
N SER A 18 65.81 -5.21 17.53
CA SER A 18 65.80 -3.82 17.96
C SER A 18 66.86 -2.97 17.26
N GLY A 19 66.51 -1.74 16.88
CA GLY A 19 67.47 -0.70 16.47
C GLY A 19 66.86 0.70 16.63
N PHE A 20 67.46 1.49 17.52
CA PHE A 20 67.11 2.86 17.88
C PHE A 20 67.04 3.82 16.68
N VAL A 21 66.01 4.66 16.62
CA VAL A 21 65.94 5.88 15.78
C VAL A 21 65.67 7.07 16.71
N PRO A 22 66.45 8.16 16.67
CA PRO A 22 66.24 9.30 17.56
C PRO A 22 65.00 10.09 17.14
N SER A 23 64.11 10.35 18.09
CA SER A 23 62.97 11.24 17.94
C SER A 23 63.44 12.70 17.99
N VAL A 24 63.30 13.41 16.86
CA VAL A 24 63.36 14.87 16.85
C VAL A 24 61.94 15.38 17.12
N SER A 25 61.63 15.68 18.38
CA SER A 25 60.39 16.40 18.73
C SER A 25 60.54 17.88 18.37
N LEU A 26 59.88 18.30 17.29
CA LEU A 26 59.60 19.71 17.05
C LEU A 26 58.40 20.11 17.92
N ALA A 27 58.66 20.58 19.14
CA ALA A 27 57.63 21.15 20.00
C ALA A 27 57.21 22.53 19.48
N ILE A 28 56.15 22.58 18.67
CA ILE A 28 55.47 23.84 18.35
C ILE A 28 54.59 24.18 19.56
N THR A 29 55.15 24.94 20.50
CA THR A 29 54.40 25.50 21.62
C THR A 29 53.52 26.64 21.10
N MET A 30 52.31 26.32 20.64
CA MET A 30 51.29 27.33 20.38
C MET A 30 50.83 27.92 21.72
N LYS A 31 51.39 29.07 22.11
CA LYS A 31 50.83 29.88 23.19
C LYS A 31 49.48 30.46 22.75
N VAL A 32 48.42 29.69 22.91
CA VAL A 32 47.04 30.20 22.75
C VAL A 32 46.80 31.17 23.90
N LYS A 33 46.59 32.45 23.59
CA LYS A 33 46.23 33.47 24.59
C LYS A 33 44.97 33.00 25.36
N PRO A 34 44.93 33.09 26.70
CA PRO A 34 43.83 32.57 27.52
C PRO A 34 42.49 33.31 27.34
N PHE A 35 42.44 34.33 26.48
CA PHE A 35 41.22 35.07 26.15
C PHE A 35 40.40 34.48 24.99
N LEU A 36 40.91 33.48 24.27
CA LEU A 36 40.22 32.89 23.11
C LEU A 36 39.63 31.48 23.38
N THR A 37 40.06 30.82 24.45
CA THR A 37 39.54 29.51 24.88
C THR A 37 38.02 29.46 25.13
N PRO A 38 37.34 30.47 25.73
CA PRO A 38 35.88 30.42 25.87
C PRO A 38 35.17 30.56 24.52
N LEU A 39 35.79 31.24 23.53
CA LEU A 39 35.22 31.41 22.20
C LEU A 39 35.25 30.09 21.41
N TYR A 40 36.36 29.34 21.49
CA TYR A 40 36.47 28.03 20.85
C TYR A 40 35.58 26.97 21.51
N LEU A 41 35.42 27.02 22.83
CA LEU A 41 34.51 26.12 23.55
C LEU A 41 33.05 26.44 23.19
N SER A 42 32.68 27.72 23.10
CA SER A 42 31.36 28.16 22.64
C SER A 42 31.09 27.73 21.20
N LEU A 43 32.05 27.93 20.29
CA LEU A 43 31.93 27.51 18.89
C LEU A 43 31.82 25.97 18.76
N PHE A 44 32.61 25.23 19.53
CA PHE A 44 32.56 23.76 19.58
C PHE A 44 31.23 23.25 20.15
N LEU A 45 30.71 23.88 21.22
CA LEU A 45 29.37 23.61 21.75
C LEU A 45 28.27 23.97 20.73
N HIS A 46 28.41 25.07 19.98
CA HIS A 46 27.46 25.44 18.93
C HIS A 46 27.49 24.45 17.75
N ILE A 47 28.67 23.94 17.39
CA ILE A 47 28.82 22.88 16.37
C ILE A 47 28.23 21.56 16.89
N LEU A 48 28.45 21.19 18.15
CA LEU A 48 27.85 20.00 18.77
C LEU A 48 26.31 20.10 18.85
N VAL A 49 25.76 21.28 19.17
CA VAL A 49 24.32 21.53 19.16
C VAL A 49 23.75 21.50 17.73
N PHE A 50 24.50 21.99 16.72
CA PHE A 50 24.10 21.91 15.32
C PHE A 50 24.11 20.47 14.77
N VAL A 51 25.03 19.62 15.23
CA VAL A 51 25.11 18.21 14.81
C VAL A 51 24.11 17.34 15.57
N ALA A 52 23.73 17.70 16.79
CA ALA A 52 22.77 16.94 17.62
C ALA A 52 21.29 17.20 17.29
N GLY A 53 20.97 18.08 16.32
CA GLY A 53 19.60 18.48 15.98
C GLY A 53 19.12 18.07 14.59
N ALA A 54 19.96 17.43 13.77
CA ALA A 54 19.53 16.98 12.45
C ALA A 54 18.80 15.64 12.57
N SER A 55 17.48 15.66 12.45
CA SER A 55 16.71 14.43 12.19
C SER A 55 17.36 13.70 11.01
N PRO A 56 17.54 12.37 11.06
CA PRO A 56 18.13 11.63 9.95
C PRO A 56 17.36 11.95 8.67
N PRO A 57 18.07 12.19 7.54
CA PRO A 57 17.42 12.63 6.31
C PRO A 57 16.37 11.59 5.88
N ILE A 58 15.20 12.08 5.46
CA ILE A 58 14.18 11.26 4.81
C ILE A 58 14.67 10.83 3.43
N TYR A 59 14.00 9.85 2.81
CA TYR A 59 14.36 9.40 1.48
C TYR A 59 14.25 10.54 0.47
N THR A 60 15.24 10.65 -0.43
CA THR A 60 15.20 11.64 -1.52
C THR A 60 14.98 10.87 -2.83
N PRO A 61 13.80 11.01 -3.46
CA PRO A 61 13.52 10.28 -4.69
C PRO A 61 14.42 10.77 -5.84
N VAL A 62 14.98 9.81 -6.58
CA VAL A 62 15.70 10.05 -7.84
C VAL A 62 14.75 10.61 -8.89
N GLU A 63 13.58 10.00 -9.01
CA GLU A 63 12.50 10.47 -9.87
C GLU A 63 11.40 11.09 -9.01
N ASP A 64 11.09 12.37 -9.22
CA ASP A 64 9.96 13.10 -8.62
C ASP A 64 9.24 13.88 -9.72
N ILE A 65 8.31 13.20 -10.38
CA ILE A 65 7.63 13.69 -11.58
C ILE A 65 6.15 13.86 -11.25
N THR A 66 5.64 15.08 -11.44
CA THR A 66 4.21 15.40 -11.27
C THR A 66 3.67 16.10 -12.51
N LEU A 67 2.55 15.60 -13.04
CA LEU A 67 1.90 16.08 -14.26
C LEU A 67 0.46 16.49 -13.97
N THR A 68 0.10 17.72 -14.27
CA THR A 68 -1.30 18.19 -14.32
C THR A 68 -1.79 18.11 -15.77
N CYS A 69 -2.64 17.12 -16.03
CA CYS A 69 -3.08 16.72 -17.37
C CYS A 69 -4.09 17.73 -17.92
N GLY A 70 -3.90 18.17 -19.15
CA GLY A 70 -4.73 19.20 -19.79
C GLY A 70 -4.35 20.63 -19.44
N ALA A 71 -3.24 20.86 -18.74
CA ALA A 71 -2.74 22.20 -18.41
C ALA A 71 -1.61 22.63 -19.37
N SER A 72 -1.59 23.91 -19.73
CA SER A 72 -0.56 24.51 -20.59
C SER A 72 0.58 25.19 -19.84
N ARG A 73 0.46 25.30 -18.52
CA ARG A 73 1.44 25.91 -17.64
C ARG A 73 1.56 25.07 -16.39
N ASP A 74 2.73 25.14 -15.78
CA ASP A 74 2.97 24.55 -14.48
C ASP A 74 2.08 25.20 -13.43
N GLN A 75 1.60 24.39 -12.49
CA GLN A 75 0.69 24.79 -11.43
C GLN A 75 1.24 24.37 -10.09
N PHE A 76 1.17 25.25 -9.11
CA PHE A 76 1.59 24.94 -7.76
C PHE A 76 0.46 24.23 -7.00
N ASN A 77 0.77 23.06 -6.45
CA ASN A 77 -0.12 22.31 -5.57
C ASN A 77 0.25 22.62 -4.12
N ARG A 78 -0.74 23.15 -3.38
CA ARG A 78 -0.54 23.58 -1.98
C ARG A 78 -0.52 22.42 -0.99
N TYR A 79 -1.01 21.24 -1.37
CA TYR A 79 -1.16 20.10 -0.46
C TYR A 79 0.11 19.28 -0.31
N ASP A 80 0.87 19.13 -1.39
CA ASP A 80 2.16 18.46 -1.39
C ASP A 80 3.34 19.44 -1.51
N ASN A 81 3.05 20.74 -1.61
CA ASN A 81 4.04 21.81 -1.76
C ASN A 81 4.93 21.63 -3.01
N ARG A 82 4.41 20.97 -4.06
CA ARG A 82 5.12 20.72 -5.32
C ARG A 82 4.54 21.48 -6.51
N THR A 83 5.40 21.70 -7.50
CA THR A 83 5.00 22.25 -8.80
C THR A 83 4.66 21.11 -9.74
N TRP A 84 3.38 21.03 -10.12
CA TRP A 84 2.87 20.07 -11.09
C TRP A 84 3.01 20.63 -12.51
N ARG A 85 3.61 19.86 -13.42
CA ARG A 85 3.93 20.33 -14.77
C ARG A 85 2.78 20.15 -15.74
N GLY A 86 2.57 21.13 -16.62
CA GLY A 86 1.57 21.03 -17.69
C GLY A 86 1.98 20.02 -18.77
N ASP A 87 1.04 19.22 -19.25
CA ASP A 87 1.30 18.20 -20.28
C ASP A 87 1.14 18.72 -21.73
N ILE A 88 0.50 19.87 -21.95
CA ILE A 88 0.23 20.39 -23.29
C ILE A 88 1.56 20.78 -23.95
N ASN A 89 1.86 20.16 -25.09
CA ASN A 89 3.08 20.36 -25.88
C ASN A 89 4.38 20.04 -25.11
N SER A 90 4.31 19.26 -24.04
CA SER A 90 5.50 18.83 -23.31
C SER A 90 6.34 17.87 -24.14
N LYS A 91 7.65 18.16 -24.26
CA LYS A 91 8.62 17.23 -24.87
C LYS A 91 9.13 16.17 -23.88
N LEU A 92 8.91 16.38 -22.59
CA LEU A 92 9.41 15.50 -21.53
C LEU A 92 8.57 14.21 -21.44
N PHE A 93 7.28 14.33 -21.73
CA PHE A 93 6.32 13.23 -21.61
C PHE A 93 5.51 13.13 -22.91
N PRO A 94 6.14 12.67 -24.02
CA PRO A 94 5.47 12.61 -25.32
C PRO A 94 4.21 11.75 -25.25
N ILE A 95 3.17 12.22 -25.93
CA ILE A 95 1.88 11.57 -26.00
C ILE A 95 1.70 10.96 -27.39
N ILE A 96 1.44 9.66 -27.43
CA ILE A 96 1.07 8.94 -28.65
C ILE A 96 -0.46 8.84 -28.69
N GLY A 97 -1.07 9.14 -29.84
CA GLY A 97 -2.53 9.21 -30.01
C GLY A 97 -3.03 10.66 -30.02
N ASN A 98 -3.06 11.27 -31.22
CA ASN A 98 -3.38 12.69 -31.41
C ASN A 98 -4.87 13.06 -31.21
N THR A 99 -5.71 12.09 -30.88
CA THR A 99 -7.16 12.24 -30.70
C THR A 99 -7.56 12.62 -29.28
N SER A 100 -6.60 12.70 -28.35
CA SER A 100 -6.88 13.19 -27.00
C SER A 100 -7.21 14.69 -26.99
N GLN A 101 -8.14 15.07 -26.12
CA GLN A 101 -8.65 16.41 -25.97
C GLN A 101 -8.42 16.89 -24.54
N VAL A 102 -8.22 18.19 -24.37
CA VAL A 102 -8.04 18.81 -23.05
C VAL A 102 -9.28 19.59 -22.68
N ARG A 103 -9.66 19.54 -21.41
CA ARG A 103 -10.81 20.29 -20.87
C ARG A 103 -10.49 20.83 -19.48
N LYS A 104 -11.06 21.99 -19.16
CA LYS A 104 -11.16 22.46 -17.77
C LYS A 104 -12.23 21.66 -17.04
N ALA A 105 -11.98 21.35 -15.78
CA ALA A 105 -12.98 20.74 -14.92
C ALA A 105 -14.13 21.72 -14.64
N PRO A 106 -15.36 21.21 -14.43
CA PRO A 106 -16.47 22.03 -13.97
C PRO A 106 -16.20 22.56 -12.55
N SER A 107 -16.85 23.65 -12.18
CA SER A 107 -16.81 24.17 -10.81
C SER A 107 -17.41 23.16 -9.83
N SER A 108 -16.70 22.91 -8.72
CA SER A 108 -17.15 22.02 -7.64
C SER A 108 -17.13 22.76 -6.31
N SER A 109 -18.01 22.37 -5.38
CA SER A 109 -17.94 22.80 -3.98
C SER A 109 -16.89 22.01 -3.19
N SER A 110 -16.44 20.85 -3.70
CA SER A 110 -15.37 20.08 -3.09
C SER A 110 -14.03 20.78 -3.26
N SER A 111 -13.32 20.91 -2.13
CA SER A 111 -11.99 21.48 -2.09
C SER A 111 -11.03 20.66 -2.95
N MET A 112 -11.02 19.33 -2.79
CA MET A 112 -10.17 18.40 -3.56
C MET A 112 -10.40 18.51 -5.07
N ALA A 113 -11.66 18.55 -5.51
CA ALA A 113 -11.99 18.66 -6.93
C ALA A 113 -11.58 20.02 -7.53
N SER A 114 -11.52 21.07 -6.72
CA SER A 114 -11.19 22.43 -7.15
C SER A 114 -9.69 22.73 -7.14
N GLN A 115 -8.85 21.73 -6.92
CA GLN A 115 -7.41 21.88 -6.69
C GLN A 115 -6.59 21.08 -7.70
N VAL A 116 -5.30 21.42 -7.79
CA VAL A 116 -4.34 20.68 -8.62
C VAL A 116 -4.19 19.27 -8.07
N PRO A 117 -4.23 18.21 -8.90
CA PRO A 117 -4.26 18.22 -10.37
C PRO A 117 -5.68 18.13 -11.00
N HIS A 118 -6.75 18.20 -10.23
CA HIS A 118 -8.13 17.99 -10.68
C HIS A 118 -8.74 19.14 -11.50
N THR A 119 -8.10 20.31 -11.58
CA THR A 119 -8.64 21.49 -12.28
C THR A 119 -8.72 21.35 -13.81
N THR A 120 -7.97 20.43 -14.40
CA THR A 120 -7.97 20.11 -15.82
C THR A 120 -7.93 18.61 -16.04
N ALA A 121 -8.33 18.16 -17.22
CA ALA A 121 -8.24 16.76 -17.61
C ALA A 121 -7.83 16.61 -19.07
N ARG A 122 -7.13 15.51 -19.37
CA ARG A 122 -7.01 14.95 -20.71
C ARG A 122 -8.00 13.81 -20.87
N LEU A 123 -8.77 13.84 -21.96
CA LEU A 123 -9.86 12.91 -22.24
C LEU A 123 -9.74 12.38 -23.67
N SER A 124 -10.10 11.13 -23.94
CA SER A 124 -10.15 10.63 -25.32
C SER A 124 -11.14 9.47 -25.49
N HIS A 125 -11.78 9.42 -26.66
CA HIS A 125 -12.56 8.28 -27.14
C HIS A 125 -11.70 7.22 -27.85
N SER A 126 -10.41 7.49 -28.02
CA SER A 126 -9.45 6.53 -28.55
C SER A 126 -8.34 6.30 -27.55
N GLU A 127 -7.56 5.25 -27.77
CA GLU A 127 -6.37 4.98 -26.98
C GLU A 127 -5.34 6.12 -27.10
N PHE A 128 -4.69 6.43 -25.98
CA PHE A 128 -3.53 7.32 -25.95
C PHE A 128 -2.53 6.89 -24.88
N THR A 129 -1.25 7.22 -25.08
CA THR A 129 -0.15 6.76 -24.22
C THR A 129 0.75 7.92 -23.82
N TYR A 130 1.03 8.05 -22.53
CA TYR A 130 2.16 8.83 -22.03
C TYR A 130 3.41 7.97 -22.02
N THR A 131 4.50 8.51 -22.55
CA THR A 131 5.82 7.86 -22.54
C THR A 131 6.78 8.66 -21.68
N PHE A 132 7.39 8.02 -20.69
CA PHE A 132 8.42 8.59 -19.82
C PHE A 132 9.75 7.96 -20.22
N ASN A 133 10.51 8.70 -21.03
CA ASN A 133 11.84 8.29 -21.48
C ASN A 133 12.87 8.74 -20.44
N GLN A 134 13.88 7.91 -20.17
CA GLN A 134 15.01 8.22 -19.27
C GLN A 134 14.72 8.08 -17.77
N LEU A 135 13.84 7.15 -17.37
CA LEU A 135 13.72 6.79 -15.96
C LEU A 135 14.92 5.95 -15.52
N THR A 136 15.39 6.18 -14.29
CA THR A 136 16.36 5.31 -13.64
C THR A 136 15.73 3.94 -13.36
N ALA A 137 16.48 2.86 -13.61
CA ALA A 137 16.04 1.51 -13.29
C ALA A 137 15.80 1.36 -11.78
N GLY A 138 14.71 0.69 -11.42
CA GLY A 138 14.33 0.46 -10.03
C GLY A 138 12.83 0.48 -9.82
N GLN A 139 12.47 0.47 -8.54
CA GLN A 139 11.08 0.43 -8.11
C GLN A 139 10.53 1.86 -8.02
N LEU A 140 9.27 2.05 -8.37
CA LEU A 140 8.63 3.35 -8.38
C LEU A 140 7.15 3.26 -8.01
N PHE A 141 6.63 4.35 -7.46
CA PHE A 141 5.22 4.62 -7.34
C PHE A 141 4.70 5.25 -8.64
N ILE A 142 3.53 4.80 -9.11
CA ILE A 142 2.68 5.51 -10.07
C ILE A 142 1.39 5.86 -9.37
N ARG A 143 1.05 7.15 -9.37
CA ARG A 143 -0.21 7.66 -8.81
C ARG A 143 -1.03 8.30 -9.91
N LEU A 144 -2.28 7.86 -10.03
CA LEU A 144 -3.23 8.34 -11.01
C LEU A 144 -4.37 9.07 -10.31
N TYR A 145 -4.63 10.29 -10.77
CA TYR A 145 -5.63 11.20 -10.20
C TYR A 145 -6.77 11.40 -11.19
N PHE A 146 -7.99 11.14 -10.74
CA PHE A 146 -9.19 11.24 -11.56
C PHE A 146 -10.23 12.12 -10.88
N TYR A 147 -10.86 12.99 -11.66
CA TYR A 147 -12.07 13.70 -11.30
C TYR A 147 -13.15 13.38 -12.34
N PRO A 148 -13.94 12.30 -12.12
CA PRO A 148 -14.99 11.88 -13.03
C PRO A 148 -16.20 12.82 -12.93
N ALA A 149 -16.10 14.00 -13.53
CA ALA A 149 -17.18 14.96 -13.69
C ALA A 149 -17.69 14.98 -15.13
N SER A 150 -18.74 15.77 -15.40
CA SER A 150 -19.16 16.03 -16.78
C SER A 150 -18.32 17.17 -17.36
N TYR A 151 -17.46 16.84 -18.33
CA TYR A 151 -16.69 17.81 -19.10
C TYR A 151 -17.43 18.15 -20.39
N ALA A 152 -17.07 19.26 -21.06
CA ALA A 152 -17.72 19.65 -22.31
C ALA A 152 -17.60 18.53 -23.38
N ASN A 153 -18.75 17.96 -23.74
CA ASN A 153 -18.96 16.80 -24.64
C ASN A 153 -18.51 15.44 -24.10
N PHE A 154 -18.21 15.32 -22.80
CA PHE A 154 -17.86 14.06 -22.14
C PHE A 154 -18.75 13.86 -20.91
N TYR A 155 -19.75 13.01 -21.02
CA TYR A 155 -20.70 12.75 -19.93
C TYR A 155 -20.05 11.93 -18.81
N ARG A 156 -20.25 12.34 -17.56
CA ARG A 156 -19.69 11.64 -16.38
C ARG A 156 -19.86 10.11 -16.41
N SER A 157 -21.05 9.64 -16.75
CA SER A 157 -21.42 8.21 -16.78
C SER A 157 -20.71 7.39 -17.86
N LYS A 158 -19.96 8.04 -18.77
CA LYS A 158 -19.22 7.40 -19.86
C LYS A 158 -17.72 7.30 -19.61
N ALA A 159 -17.26 7.72 -18.43
CA ALA A 159 -15.88 7.55 -17.96
C ALA A 159 -15.58 6.08 -17.66
N HIS A 160 -15.28 5.31 -18.71
CA HIS A 160 -15.09 3.85 -18.64
C HIS A 160 -13.92 3.41 -19.52
N PHE A 161 -12.85 2.93 -18.90
CA PHE A 161 -11.57 2.68 -19.57
C PHE A 161 -10.66 1.73 -18.80
N SER A 162 -9.65 1.17 -19.47
CA SER A 162 -8.55 0.44 -18.85
C SER A 162 -7.27 1.30 -18.85
N VAL A 163 -6.36 1.01 -17.94
CA VAL A 163 -5.02 1.63 -17.86
C VAL A 163 -3.96 0.54 -17.78
N LYS A 164 -2.96 0.63 -18.66
CA LYS A 164 -1.77 -0.23 -18.64
C LYS A 164 -0.51 0.59 -18.39
N ALA A 165 0.38 0.08 -17.56
CA ALA A 165 1.76 0.56 -17.44
C ALA A 165 2.70 -0.52 -17.95
N ASN A 166 3.34 -0.27 -19.10
CA ASN A 166 4.06 -1.27 -19.86
C ASN A 166 3.19 -2.51 -20.10
N TYR A 167 3.58 -3.66 -19.55
CA TYR A 167 2.83 -4.91 -19.67
C TYR A 167 1.84 -5.14 -18.52
N PHE A 168 1.86 -4.34 -17.45
CA PHE A 168 0.94 -4.47 -16.33
C PHE A 168 -0.40 -3.78 -16.63
N THR A 169 -1.51 -4.52 -16.46
CA THR A 169 -2.84 -3.91 -16.41
C THR A 169 -3.07 -3.37 -14.99
N LEU A 170 -3.05 -2.04 -14.85
CA LEU A 170 -3.25 -1.36 -13.56
C LEU A 170 -4.74 -1.22 -13.23
N LEU A 171 -5.54 -0.88 -14.24
CA LEU A 171 -6.99 -0.77 -14.14
C LEU A 171 -7.61 -1.49 -15.32
N ASP A 172 -8.58 -2.37 -15.08
CA ASP A 172 -9.29 -3.09 -16.12
C ASP A 172 -10.78 -2.78 -16.10
N ASP A 173 -11.32 -2.38 -17.25
CA ASP A 173 -12.73 -2.00 -17.45
C ASP A 173 -13.26 -1.08 -16.33
N PHE A 174 -12.44 -0.10 -15.94
CA PHE A 174 -12.66 0.76 -14.78
C PHE A 174 -13.70 1.84 -15.08
N ASN A 175 -14.79 1.85 -14.31
CA ASN A 175 -15.82 2.88 -14.35
C ASN A 175 -15.58 3.92 -13.25
N ALA A 176 -14.86 4.99 -13.61
CA ALA A 176 -14.44 6.01 -12.66
C ALA A 176 -15.64 6.67 -11.94
N SER A 177 -16.74 6.94 -12.65
CA SER A 177 -17.91 7.59 -12.05
C SER A 177 -18.62 6.72 -11.03
N ALA A 178 -18.86 5.44 -11.36
CA ALA A 178 -19.50 4.50 -10.46
C ALA A 178 -18.63 4.22 -9.22
N THR A 179 -17.30 4.18 -9.40
CA THR A 179 -16.39 4.02 -8.27
C THR A 179 -16.35 5.24 -7.35
N ALA A 180 -16.40 6.46 -7.91
CA ALA A 180 -16.51 7.68 -7.11
C ALA A 180 -17.82 7.71 -6.30
N ASP A 181 -18.94 7.33 -6.92
CA ASP A 181 -20.25 7.24 -6.25
C ASP A 181 -20.26 6.20 -5.13
N ALA A 182 -19.66 5.03 -5.36
CA ALA A 182 -19.59 3.96 -4.36
C ALA A 182 -18.77 4.36 -3.12
N TYR A 183 -17.72 5.18 -3.30
CA TYR A 183 -16.92 5.71 -2.20
C TYR A 183 -17.49 7.01 -1.61
N GLY A 184 -18.52 7.61 -2.21
CA GLY A 184 -19.06 8.89 -1.76
C GLY A 184 -18.07 10.05 -1.88
N VAL A 185 -17.14 10.00 -2.86
CA VAL A 185 -16.12 11.02 -3.08
C VAL A 185 -16.22 11.61 -4.48
N ASP A 186 -15.77 12.86 -4.64
CA ASP A 186 -15.74 13.49 -5.97
C ASP A 186 -14.54 13.08 -6.81
N THR A 187 -13.40 12.85 -6.18
CA THR A 187 -12.12 12.56 -6.83
C THR A 187 -11.60 11.20 -6.44
N LEU A 188 -10.95 10.50 -7.37
CA LEU A 188 -10.33 9.22 -7.13
C LEU A 188 -8.81 9.33 -7.23
N TYR A 189 -8.16 8.60 -6.34
CA TYR A 189 -6.72 8.40 -6.26
C TYR A 189 -6.43 6.90 -6.39
N ARG A 190 -5.44 6.54 -7.20
CA ARG A 190 -4.95 5.17 -7.33
C ARG A 190 -3.44 5.17 -7.29
N GLU A 191 -2.85 4.35 -6.42
CA GLU A 191 -1.40 4.22 -6.26
C GLU A 191 -0.99 2.79 -6.61
N PHE A 192 0.05 2.69 -7.42
CA PHE A 192 0.66 1.43 -7.83
C PHE A 192 2.16 1.46 -7.56
N CYS A 193 2.75 0.30 -7.26
CA CYS A 193 4.19 0.10 -7.31
C CYS A 193 4.54 -0.81 -8.49
N LEU A 194 5.64 -0.51 -9.19
CA LEU A 194 6.21 -1.36 -10.23
C LEU A 194 7.72 -1.20 -10.30
N ASN A 195 8.36 -2.18 -10.90
CA ASN A 195 9.77 -2.14 -11.24
C ASN A 195 9.96 -1.76 -12.71
N ILE A 196 10.94 -0.88 -12.98
CA ILE A 196 11.41 -0.52 -14.32
C ILE A 196 12.81 -1.08 -14.51
N ASP A 197 13.00 -1.80 -15.62
CA ASP A 197 14.30 -2.34 -15.99
C ASP A 197 15.21 -1.27 -16.62
N LYS A 198 16.51 -1.56 -16.68
CA LYS A 198 17.48 -0.66 -17.32
C LYS A 198 17.09 -0.36 -18.77
N GLU A 199 17.16 0.92 -19.13
CA GLU A 199 16.89 1.43 -20.49
C GLU A 199 15.44 1.23 -20.96
N GLN A 200 14.53 0.83 -20.07
CA GLN A 200 13.11 0.70 -20.37
C GLN A 200 12.39 2.04 -20.15
N SER A 201 11.68 2.52 -21.18
CA SER A 201 10.72 3.62 -21.00
C SER A 201 9.47 3.12 -20.26
N LEU A 202 8.87 3.98 -19.45
CA LEU A 202 7.56 3.70 -18.87
C LEU A 202 6.46 4.25 -19.79
N ASN A 203 5.61 3.36 -20.29
CA ASN A 203 4.47 3.68 -21.13
C ASN A 203 3.16 3.50 -20.34
N ILE A 204 2.47 4.60 -20.06
CA ILE A 204 1.15 4.58 -19.41
C ILE A 204 0.08 4.80 -20.47
N THR A 205 -0.63 3.73 -20.82
CA THR A 205 -1.64 3.69 -21.90
C THR A 205 -3.05 3.67 -21.33
N PHE A 206 -3.89 4.57 -21.82
CA PHE A 206 -5.29 4.71 -21.45
C PHE A 206 -6.15 4.27 -22.63
N THR A 207 -6.98 3.25 -22.43
CA THR A 207 -7.76 2.63 -23.49
C THR A 207 -9.25 2.68 -23.12
N PRO A 208 -10.08 3.49 -23.80
CA PRO A 208 -11.53 3.51 -23.57
C PRO A 208 -12.18 2.12 -23.73
N SER A 209 -13.19 1.83 -22.92
CA SER A 209 -13.97 0.59 -23.05
C SER A 209 -14.72 0.56 -24.39
N LYS A 210 -15.13 -0.62 -24.84
CA LYS A 210 -15.89 -0.79 -26.10
C LYS A 210 -17.36 -0.38 -25.98
N VAL A 211 -17.79 0.03 -24.79
CA VAL A 211 -19.15 0.54 -24.55
C VAL A 211 -19.36 1.84 -25.33
N LYS A 212 -20.57 2.04 -25.85
CA LYS A 212 -20.93 3.20 -26.65
C LYS A 212 -20.63 4.52 -25.92
N ASP A 213 -19.91 5.41 -26.59
CA ASP A 213 -19.49 6.74 -26.15
C ASP A 213 -18.52 6.73 -24.94
N ALA A 214 -17.96 5.58 -24.59
CA ALA A 214 -16.97 5.49 -23.53
C ALA A 214 -15.73 6.32 -23.86
N TYR A 215 -15.10 6.85 -22.82
CA TYR A 215 -13.85 7.59 -22.94
C TYR A 215 -12.95 7.30 -21.74
N ALA A 216 -11.65 7.50 -21.97
CA ALA A 216 -10.64 7.52 -20.93
C ALA A 216 -10.38 8.95 -20.47
N LEU A 217 -10.10 9.11 -19.18
CA LEU A 217 -9.78 10.41 -18.59
C LEU A 217 -8.62 10.29 -17.61
N ILE A 218 -7.86 11.37 -17.47
CA ILE A 218 -6.82 11.51 -16.46
C ILE A 218 -6.63 12.99 -16.13
N ASN A 219 -6.58 13.29 -14.84
CA ASN A 219 -6.37 14.66 -14.33
C ASN A 219 -4.92 14.88 -13.90
N GLY A 220 -4.31 13.88 -13.27
CA GLY A 220 -2.90 13.96 -12.88
C GLY A 220 -2.20 12.62 -12.89
N ILE A 221 -0.90 12.66 -13.17
CA ILE A 221 0.00 11.52 -13.08
C ILE A 221 1.16 11.93 -12.20
N GLU A 222 1.50 11.10 -11.24
CA GLU A 222 2.70 11.27 -10.43
C GLU A 222 3.53 9.99 -10.47
N ILE A 223 4.85 10.15 -10.64
CA ILE A 223 5.83 9.08 -10.65
C ILE A 223 6.92 9.46 -9.64
N VAL A 224 7.10 8.61 -8.63
CA VAL A 224 8.08 8.83 -7.57
C VAL A 224 8.92 7.57 -7.43
N SER A 225 10.24 7.67 -7.57
CA SER A 225 11.13 6.52 -7.32
C SER A 225 11.01 6.05 -5.88
N MET A 226 11.18 4.76 -5.66
CA MET A 226 11.06 4.11 -4.36
C MET A 226 12.40 3.47 -3.96
N PRO A 227 12.75 3.43 -2.65
CA PRO A 227 13.88 2.65 -2.18
C PRO A 227 13.79 1.20 -2.63
N ALA A 228 14.93 0.61 -2.96
CA ALA A 228 14.99 -0.81 -3.29
C ALA A 228 14.46 -1.66 -2.12
N ASP A 229 13.71 -2.69 -2.47
CA ASP A 229 13.19 -3.71 -1.56
C ASP A 229 12.23 -3.18 -0.48
N LEU A 230 11.63 -1.99 -0.67
CA LEU A 230 10.67 -1.46 0.30
C LEU A 230 9.43 -2.35 0.42
N TYR A 231 8.84 -2.77 -0.71
CA TYR A 231 7.68 -3.69 -0.77
C TYR A 231 7.96 -4.97 -1.59
N TYR A 232 9.17 -5.08 -2.10
CA TYR A 232 9.61 -6.17 -2.97
C TYR A 232 10.57 -7.08 -2.22
N SER A 233 10.59 -8.35 -2.60
CA SER A 233 11.49 -9.31 -1.99
C SER A 233 12.92 -9.09 -2.49
N PRO A 234 13.91 -8.91 -1.59
CA PRO A 234 15.31 -8.88 -1.98
C PRO A 234 15.71 -10.16 -2.71
N ALA A 235 16.68 -10.06 -3.62
CA ALA A 235 17.13 -11.20 -4.45
C ALA A 235 17.56 -12.45 -3.65
N ASN A 236 18.05 -12.26 -2.42
CA ASN A 236 18.51 -13.35 -1.53
C ASN A 236 17.51 -13.65 -0.39
N SER A 237 16.28 -13.13 -0.46
CA SER A 237 15.27 -13.35 0.57
C SER A 237 14.73 -14.79 0.54
N THR A 238 14.35 -15.31 1.71
CA THR A 238 13.62 -16.57 1.82
C THR A 238 12.15 -16.45 1.40
N GLY A 239 11.69 -15.25 1.04
CA GLY A 239 10.29 -14.92 0.75
C GLY A 239 9.50 -14.48 1.99
N ILE A 240 8.24 -14.13 1.74
CA ILE A 240 7.22 -13.66 2.68
C ILE A 240 6.29 -14.81 3.01
N ASP A 241 5.88 -14.95 4.28
CA ASP A 241 5.06 -16.05 4.73
C ASP A 241 3.65 -16.00 4.11
N TYR A 242 3.22 -17.12 3.51
CA TYR A 242 1.88 -17.26 2.94
C TYR A 242 0.90 -17.80 3.97
N VAL A 243 -0.14 -17.04 4.30
CA VAL A 243 -1.05 -17.31 5.44
C VAL A 243 -1.72 -18.70 5.39
N ASN A 244 -2.00 -19.23 4.20
CA ASN A 244 -2.74 -20.48 4.03
C ASN A 244 -1.87 -21.75 3.97
N ASP A 245 -0.54 -21.62 3.97
CA ASP A 245 0.39 -22.76 3.87
C ASP A 245 1.69 -22.48 4.65
N LYS A 246 2.62 -23.42 4.69
CA LYS A 246 3.98 -23.19 5.20
C LYS A 246 4.94 -22.70 4.12
N LEU A 247 4.39 -22.32 2.98
CA LEU A 247 5.15 -21.84 1.83
C LEU A 247 5.51 -20.36 2.02
N LYS A 248 6.65 -19.96 1.46
CA LYS A 248 7.05 -18.55 1.35
C LYS A 248 6.95 -18.12 -0.11
N LEU A 249 6.38 -16.94 -0.34
CA LEU A 249 6.20 -16.35 -1.66
C LEU A 249 7.12 -15.14 -1.82
N SER A 250 7.61 -14.91 -3.03
CA SER A 250 8.46 -13.75 -3.34
C SER A 250 7.69 -12.76 -4.20
N ILE A 251 7.87 -11.47 -3.92
CA ILE A 251 7.36 -10.38 -4.76
C ILE A 251 8.52 -9.87 -5.61
N GLY A 252 8.60 -10.35 -6.85
CA GLY A 252 9.63 -9.98 -7.81
C GLY A 252 9.27 -8.78 -8.68
N SER A 253 10.17 -8.43 -9.62
CA SER A 253 9.98 -7.34 -10.58
C SER A 253 8.88 -7.60 -11.61
N ASP A 254 8.40 -8.83 -11.71
CA ASP A 254 7.29 -9.27 -12.56
C ASP A 254 5.91 -9.06 -11.92
N THR A 255 5.87 -8.49 -10.70
CA THR A 255 4.66 -8.16 -9.96
C THR A 255 4.52 -6.64 -9.78
N ALA A 256 3.39 -6.08 -10.18
CA ALA A 256 2.97 -4.74 -9.78
C ALA A 256 2.10 -4.83 -8.52
N LEU A 257 2.09 -3.78 -7.71
CA LEU A 257 1.30 -3.71 -6.48
C LEU A 257 0.28 -2.58 -6.60
N GLU A 258 -0.99 -2.81 -6.30
CA GLU A 258 -1.98 -1.74 -6.11
C GLU A 258 -2.17 -1.50 -4.61
N MET A 259 -1.90 -0.29 -4.14
CA MET A 259 -2.19 0.09 -2.75
C MET A 259 -3.71 0.23 -2.58
N VAL A 260 -4.28 -0.60 -1.71
CA VAL A 260 -5.72 -0.57 -1.41
C VAL A 260 -6.02 0.04 -0.04
N TYR A 261 -5.13 -0.13 0.94
CA TYR A 261 -5.23 0.50 2.25
C TYR A 261 -3.85 0.91 2.77
N ARG A 262 -3.75 2.09 3.38
CA ARG A 262 -2.58 2.57 4.12
C ARG A 262 -3.05 3.40 5.31
N LEU A 263 -2.95 2.86 6.52
CA LEU A 263 -3.55 3.41 7.73
C LEU A 263 -2.49 3.74 8.78
N ASN A 264 -2.59 4.95 9.34
CA ASN A 264 -2.00 5.28 10.62
C ASN A 264 -2.99 4.84 11.73
N ILE A 265 -2.69 3.73 12.40
CA ILE A 265 -3.64 3.10 13.32
C ILE A 265 -3.70 3.91 14.62
N GLY A 266 -4.90 4.38 14.96
CA GLY A 266 -5.14 5.17 16.16
C GLY A 266 -4.58 6.60 16.14
N GLY A 267 -3.89 7.00 15.08
CA GLY A 267 -3.32 8.34 14.91
C GLY A 267 -4.09 9.21 13.91
N SER A 268 -3.68 10.47 13.81
CA SER A 268 -4.16 11.39 12.77
C SER A 268 -3.45 11.15 11.43
N SER A 269 -4.08 11.58 10.33
CA SER A 269 -3.49 11.50 9.00
C SER A 269 -2.33 12.49 8.91
N PRO A 270 -1.07 12.03 8.80
CA PRO A 270 0.05 12.89 8.48
C PRO A 270 -0.19 13.54 7.12
N SER A 271 0.19 14.80 6.98
CA SER A 271 0.20 15.47 5.68
C SER A 271 1.14 14.76 4.71
N ASN A 272 0.92 14.90 3.40
CA ASN A 272 1.80 14.30 2.39
C ASN A 272 3.25 14.79 2.50
N THR A 273 3.45 16.01 3.01
CA THR A 273 4.76 16.60 3.28
C THR A 273 5.43 16.06 4.54
N GLU A 274 4.67 15.41 5.42
CA GLU A 274 5.16 14.70 6.60
C GLU A 274 5.46 13.23 6.31
N ASP A 275 5.16 12.72 5.09
CA ASP A 275 5.70 11.43 4.67
C ASP A 275 7.22 11.51 4.49
N THR A 276 7.87 10.36 4.51
CA THR A 276 9.32 10.22 4.50
C THR A 276 9.92 10.31 3.10
N GLY A 277 9.49 11.32 2.33
CA GLY A 277 10.03 11.67 1.01
C GLY A 277 9.41 10.94 -0.18
N MET A 278 8.39 10.10 0.06
CA MET A 278 7.69 9.37 -0.99
C MET A 278 6.27 9.88 -1.22
N TYR A 279 5.79 10.88 -0.49
CA TYR A 279 4.45 11.50 -0.60
C TYR A 279 3.28 10.50 -0.46
N ARG A 280 3.47 9.43 0.30
CA ARG A 280 2.43 8.44 0.59
C ARG A 280 1.38 9.06 1.51
N LYS A 281 0.11 8.83 1.19
CA LYS A 281 -1.02 9.24 2.02
C LYS A 281 -1.34 8.16 3.04
N TRP A 282 -1.22 8.48 4.33
CA TRP A 282 -1.63 7.61 5.44
C TRP A 282 -2.98 8.08 5.99
N GLU A 283 -3.98 7.20 5.98
CA GLU A 283 -5.33 7.53 6.44
C GLU A 283 -5.48 7.30 7.94
N SER A 284 -6.31 8.10 8.61
CA SER A 284 -6.56 8.00 10.06
C SER A 284 -7.86 7.32 10.44
N ASP A 285 -8.70 6.97 9.47
CA ASP A 285 -10.04 6.44 9.74
C ASP A 285 -10.03 4.92 9.87
N ASP A 286 -9.14 4.41 10.72
CA ASP A 286 -9.06 2.97 11.00
C ASP A 286 -10.35 2.45 11.64
N ARG A 287 -11.08 3.32 12.36
CA ARG A 287 -12.36 3.06 13.00
C ARG A 287 -13.43 2.57 12.03
N THR A 288 -13.41 3.05 10.77
CA THR A 288 -14.37 2.63 9.74
C THR A 288 -14.28 1.13 9.41
N TYR A 289 -13.16 0.50 9.73
CA TYR A 289 -12.91 -0.91 9.45
C TYR A 289 -13.03 -1.80 10.69
N LEU A 290 -13.35 -1.26 11.87
CA LEU A 290 -13.44 -2.06 13.09
C LEU A 290 -14.78 -2.78 13.22
N ASP A 291 -14.76 -3.99 13.78
CA ASP A 291 -15.99 -4.66 14.22
C ASP A 291 -16.61 -3.98 15.46
N ASP A 292 -17.85 -4.35 15.80
CA ASP A 292 -18.60 -3.72 16.88
C ASP A 292 -17.88 -3.82 18.24
N SER A 293 -17.27 -4.97 18.54
CA SER A 293 -16.56 -5.17 19.81
C SER A 293 -15.32 -4.27 19.89
N SER A 294 -14.54 -4.21 18.81
CA SER A 294 -13.34 -3.40 18.74
C SER A 294 -13.63 -1.91 18.77
N LEU A 295 -14.72 -1.47 18.15
CA LEU A 295 -15.20 -0.09 18.23
C LEU A 295 -15.51 0.33 19.67
N HIS A 296 -16.04 -0.58 20.47
CA HIS A 296 -16.51 -0.31 21.82
C HIS A 296 -15.40 -0.44 22.88
N PHE A 297 -14.53 -1.45 22.75
CA PHE A 297 -13.58 -1.82 23.81
C PHE A 297 -12.12 -1.43 23.55
N SER A 298 -11.72 -1.16 22.30
CA SER A 298 -10.31 -0.82 22.00
C SER A 298 -9.92 0.57 22.53
N ILE A 299 -8.62 0.75 22.79
CA ILE A 299 -8.05 1.97 23.35
C ILE A 299 -7.04 2.56 22.37
N LEU A 300 -7.15 3.87 22.13
CA LEU A 300 -6.15 4.65 21.42
C LEU A 300 -4.95 4.93 22.33
N GLN A 301 -3.75 4.58 21.88
CA GLN A 301 -2.51 4.87 22.57
C GLN A 301 -1.65 5.83 21.73
N GLN A 302 -0.94 6.74 22.41
CA GLN A 302 0.01 7.63 21.75
C GLN A 302 1.15 8.00 22.70
N ASN A 303 2.33 8.16 22.12
CA ASN A 303 3.49 8.73 22.80
C ASN A 303 4.29 9.59 21.82
N SER A 304 3.84 10.82 21.58
CA SER A 304 4.49 11.74 20.63
C SER A 304 5.88 12.23 21.10
N SER A 305 6.20 12.05 22.38
CA SER A 305 7.47 12.47 22.98
C SER A 305 8.56 11.40 22.90
N ILE A 306 8.23 10.17 22.50
CA ILE A 306 9.22 9.09 22.39
C ILE A 306 10.21 9.40 21.27
N GLU A 307 11.49 9.21 21.56
CA GLU A 307 12.56 9.23 20.58
C GLU A 307 12.66 7.85 19.92
N LEU A 308 12.31 7.78 18.64
CA LEU A 308 12.34 6.52 17.89
C LEU A 308 13.75 6.19 17.43
N ASN A 309 14.11 4.92 17.56
CA ASN A 309 15.39 4.40 17.10
C ASN A 309 15.20 3.44 15.91
N PHE A 310 15.48 3.93 14.70
CA PHE A 310 15.37 3.17 13.44
C PHE A 310 16.62 2.31 13.16
N THR A 311 16.95 1.42 14.09
CA THR A 311 18.09 0.48 13.94
C THR A 311 17.72 -0.79 13.18
N THR A 312 16.47 -1.23 13.27
CA THR A 312 15.99 -2.50 12.68
C THR A 312 15.44 -2.31 11.26
N ILE A 313 14.86 -1.15 10.97
CA ILE A 313 14.30 -0.81 9.66
C ILE A 313 14.70 0.62 9.27
N PRO A 314 14.78 0.95 7.98
CA PRO A 314 15.06 2.32 7.55
C PRO A 314 13.99 3.31 8.04
N ASN A 315 14.43 4.52 8.39
CA ASN A 315 13.55 5.61 8.87
C ASN A 315 12.49 6.07 7.85
N TYR A 316 12.65 5.73 6.58
CA TYR A 316 11.67 6.02 5.53
C TYR A 316 10.61 4.93 5.34
N THR A 317 10.65 3.86 6.13
CA THR A 317 9.70 2.75 6.00
C THR A 317 8.26 3.23 6.24
N ALA A 318 8.06 4.07 7.26
CA ALA A 318 6.83 4.82 7.51
C ALA A 318 7.17 6.09 8.31
N PRO A 319 6.32 7.13 8.28
CA PRO A 319 6.50 8.33 9.11
C PRO A 319 6.59 7.99 10.59
N LYS A 320 7.31 8.80 11.37
CA LYS A 320 7.44 8.60 12.82
C LYS A 320 6.09 8.61 13.51
N GLU A 321 5.15 9.41 13.00
CA GLU A 321 3.79 9.56 13.51
C GLU A 321 3.05 8.22 13.52
N VAL A 322 3.34 7.33 12.57
CA VAL A 322 2.77 5.97 12.53
C VAL A 322 3.25 5.14 13.71
N TYR A 323 4.51 5.26 14.10
CA TYR A 323 5.09 4.49 15.21
C TYR A 323 4.92 5.16 16.58
N GLN A 324 4.38 6.38 16.63
CA GLN A 324 4.08 7.11 17.87
C GLN A 324 2.62 6.98 18.30
N THR A 325 1.79 6.34 17.50
CA THR A 325 0.38 6.05 17.79
C THR A 325 0.09 4.58 17.61
N GLY A 326 -1.02 4.13 18.18
CA GLY A 326 -1.51 2.78 17.99
C GLY A 326 -2.91 2.58 18.54
N ARG A 327 -3.50 1.44 18.20
CA ARG A 327 -4.74 0.96 18.82
C ARG A 327 -4.43 -0.34 19.55
N SER A 328 -4.91 -0.40 20.79
CA SER A 328 -4.67 -1.49 21.71
C SER A 328 -5.96 -2.09 22.27
N MET A 329 -5.85 -3.24 22.94
CA MET A 329 -6.96 -3.87 23.66
C MET A 329 -7.13 -3.34 25.09
N GLY A 330 -6.08 -2.73 25.64
CA GLY A 330 -6.02 -2.19 26.99
C GLY A 330 -5.61 -3.22 28.05
N MET A 331 -5.07 -2.73 29.17
CA MET A 331 -4.46 -3.58 30.22
C MET A 331 -5.47 -4.34 31.12
N ASN A 332 -6.77 -4.14 30.95
CA ASN A 332 -7.78 -4.87 31.73
C ASN A 332 -7.93 -6.29 31.17
N LYS A 333 -7.24 -7.26 31.79
CA LYS A 333 -7.19 -8.67 31.37
C LYS A 333 -8.57 -9.31 31.15
N THR A 334 -9.59 -8.93 31.93
CA THR A 334 -10.94 -9.49 31.76
C THR A 334 -11.56 -9.05 30.44
N ILE A 335 -11.39 -7.77 30.10
CA ILE A 335 -11.93 -7.18 28.85
C ILE A 335 -11.07 -7.62 27.66
N SER A 336 -9.73 -7.51 27.76
CA SER A 336 -8.84 -7.85 26.65
C SER A 336 -8.82 -9.35 26.29
N LYS A 337 -9.34 -10.22 27.16
CA LYS A 337 -9.59 -11.63 26.84
C LYS A 337 -10.99 -11.93 26.30
N SER A 338 -11.94 -10.99 26.37
CA SER A 338 -13.33 -11.23 25.99
C SER A 338 -13.64 -10.97 24.52
N TYR A 339 -12.69 -10.40 23.76
CA TYR A 339 -12.85 -10.11 22.33
C TYR A 339 -11.50 -10.16 21.61
N ASN A 340 -11.52 -10.15 20.29
CA ASN A 340 -10.35 -9.91 19.46
C ASN A 340 -10.44 -8.50 18.87
N LEU A 341 -9.35 -7.75 18.90
CA LEU A 341 -9.27 -6.46 18.22
C LEU A 341 -9.19 -6.70 16.70
N THR A 342 -10.28 -6.46 16.00
CA THR A 342 -10.53 -6.93 14.64
C THR A 342 -10.84 -5.77 13.69
N TRP A 343 -10.14 -5.76 12.55
CA TRP A 343 -10.44 -4.94 11.39
C TRP A 343 -10.95 -5.80 10.22
N GLU A 344 -11.90 -5.28 9.46
CA GLU A 344 -12.53 -5.89 8.30
C GLU A 344 -12.37 -4.99 7.06
N PHE A 345 -11.69 -5.51 6.03
CA PHE A 345 -11.36 -4.76 4.82
C PHE A 345 -12.03 -5.34 3.58
N PRO A 346 -12.94 -4.61 2.92
CA PRO A 346 -13.55 -5.04 1.66
C PRO A 346 -12.55 -5.03 0.49
N VAL A 347 -12.02 -6.20 0.13
CA VAL A 347 -11.03 -6.37 -0.94
C VAL A 347 -11.62 -7.10 -2.15
N ASP A 348 -10.96 -7.02 -3.30
CA ASP A 348 -11.38 -7.78 -4.48
C ASP A 348 -11.07 -9.27 -4.30
N SER A 349 -12.01 -10.11 -4.68
CA SER A 349 -11.81 -11.54 -4.60
C SER A 349 -10.83 -12.04 -5.66
N PHE A 350 -10.20 -13.15 -5.34
CA PHE A 350 -9.27 -13.91 -6.18
C PHE A 350 -7.96 -13.20 -6.53
N PHE A 351 -7.49 -12.35 -5.62
CA PHE A 351 -6.17 -11.76 -5.69
C PHE A 351 -5.35 -12.17 -4.46
N TYR A 352 -4.03 -12.12 -4.64
CA TYR A 352 -3.09 -12.19 -3.55
C TYR A 352 -2.89 -10.78 -3.00
N TYR A 353 -2.75 -10.68 -1.69
CA TYR A 353 -2.58 -9.43 -0.97
C TYR A 353 -1.34 -9.51 -0.10
N LEU A 354 -0.46 -8.52 -0.21
CA LEU A 354 0.57 -8.23 0.79
C LEU A 354 -0.08 -7.43 1.91
N VAL A 355 0.00 -7.95 3.14
CA VAL A 355 -0.44 -7.28 4.37
C VAL A 355 0.80 -6.97 5.20
N ARG A 356 1.14 -5.69 5.34
CA ARG A 356 2.23 -5.20 6.16
C ARG A 356 1.70 -4.61 7.46
N LEU A 357 2.12 -5.18 8.58
CA LEU A 357 1.80 -4.73 9.93
C LEU A 357 2.98 -3.95 10.50
N HIS A 358 2.77 -2.70 10.90
CA HIS A 358 3.77 -1.86 11.54
C HIS A 358 3.62 -1.90 13.06
N PHE A 359 4.73 -2.08 13.75
CA PHE A 359 4.79 -2.17 15.21
C PHE A 359 5.88 -1.27 15.79
N CYS A 360 5.57 -0.63 16.91
CA CYS A 360 6.53 0.00 17.81
C CYS A 360 5.93 0.01 19.21
N GLU A 361 6.59 -0.67 20.14
CA GLU A 361 6.24 -0.60 21.54
C GLU A 361 6.78 0.71 22.12
N PHE A 362 5.92 1.53 22.72
CA PHE A 362 6.28 2.84 23.23
C PHE A 362 5.79 3.06 24.66
N GLU A 363 5.18 2.05 25.29
CA GLU A 363 4.68 2.18 26.65
C GLU A 363 5.79 1.98 27.67
N PRO A 364 6.01 2.91 28.61
CA PRO A 364 7.20 2.91 29.47
C PRO A 364 7.39 1.65 30.32
N ASN A 365 6.31 0.92 30.60
CA ASN A 365 6.34 -0.28 31.43
C ASN A 365 6.61 -1.56 30.64
N ILE A 366 6.54 -1.53 29.30
CA ILE A 366 6.75 -2.68 28.44
C ILE A 366 8.15 -2.56 27.84
N THR A 367 9.11 -3.26 28.44
CA THR A 367 10.54 -3.06 28.11
C THR A 367 11.32 -4.37 27.95
N ARG A 368 10.73 -5.51 28.31
CA ARG A 368 11.38 -6.82 28.34
C ARG A 368 10.63 -7.83 27.49
N TYR A 369 11.36 -8.85 27.05
CA TYR A 369 10.76 -10.02 26.42
C TYR A 369 9.73 -10.68 27.35
N GLY A 370 8.59 -11.05 26.80
CA GLY A 370 7.47 -11.62 27.53
C GLY A 370 6.60 -10.60 28.27
N ASP A 371 6.89 -9.29 28.22
CA ASP A 371 6.02 -8.30 28.84
C ASP A 371 4.66 -8.23 28.13
N LEU A 372 4.69 -8.19 26.79
CA LEU A 372 3.52 -8.13 25.93
C LEU A 372 3.61 -9.19 24.84
N VAL A 373 2.87 -10.30 25.04
CA VAL A 373 2.76 -11.38 24.06
C VAL A 373 1.31 -11.52 23.61
N PHE A 374 1.08 -11.49 22.30
CA PHE A 374 -0.25 -11.59 21.70
C PHE A 374 -0.24 -12.46 20.44
N GLN A 375 -1.43 -12.77 19.94
CA GLN A 375 -1.65 -13.55 18.74
C GLN A 375 -2.12 -12.65 17.60
N ILE A 376 -1.71 -12.98 16.38
CA ILE A 376 -2.12 -12.28 15.15
C ILE A 376 -2.82 -13.28 14.25
N TYR A 377 -3.99 -12.90 13.76
CA TYR A 377 -4.78 -13.66 12.80
C TYR A 377 -5.01 -12.83 11.54
N ILE A 378 -4.82 -13.47 10.39
CA ILE A 378 -5.20 -12.91 9.09
C ILE A 378 -6.14 -13.93 8.43
N ASP A 379 -7.33 -13.47 8.04
CA ASP A 379 -8.40 -14.31 7.47
C ASP A 379 -8.68 -15.59 8.29
N ASN A 380 -8.85 -15.42 9.60
CA ASN A 380 -9.09 -16.50 10.58
C ASN A 380 -7.97 -17.56 10.67
N LYS A 381 -6.80 -17.30 10.11
CA LYS A 381 -5.59 -18.12 10.26
C LYS A 381 -4.61 -17.44 11.19
N THR A 382 -4.06 -18.19 12.14
CA THR A 382 -3.00 -17.68 12.99
C THR A 382 -1.72 -17.52 12.18
N VAL A 383 -1.18 -16.30 12.15
CA VAL A 383 0.10 -15.99 11.49
C VAL A 383 1.23 -15.80 12.52
N GLU A 384 0.89 -15.40 13.74
CA GLU A 384 1.81 -15.34 14.87
C GLU A 384 1.09 -15.83 16.13
N ASP A 385 1.61 -16.89 16.76
CA ASP A 385 1.05 -17.45 18.01
C ASP A 385 1.56 -16.74 19.26
N THR A 386 2.72 -16.09 19.17
CA THR A 386 3.42 -15.45 20.29
C THR A 386 4.18 -14.21 19.81
N ALA A 387 3.48 -13.27 19.17
CA ALA A 387 4.07 -12.00 18.75
C ALA A 387 4.50 -11.20 19.98
N ASP A 388 5.76 -10.78 20.01
CA ASP A 388 6.36 -9.94 21.05
C ASP A 388 7.19 -8.84 20.39
N ILE A 389 6.68 -7.60 20.43
CA ILE A 389 7.30 -6.48 19.71
C ILE A 389 8.71 -6.20 20.23
N ILE A 390 8.96 -6.31 21.54
CA ILE A 390 10.29 -6.09 22.13
C ILE A 390 11.26 -7.15 21.62
N GLN A 391 10.82 -8.40 21.49
CA GLN A 391 11.62 -9.48 20.89
C GLN A 391 11.92 -9.23 19.41
N LEU A 392 10.94 -8.75 18.64
CA LEU A 392 11.08 -8.52 17.20
C LEU A 392 11.94 -7.29 16.89
N SER A 393 11.83 -6.22 17.68
CA SER A 393 12.51 -4.95 17.44
C SER A 393 13.85 -4.83 18.18
N GLY A 394 14.01 -5.52 19.31
CA GLY A 394 15.16 -5.42 20.19
C GLY A 394 14.99 -4.43 21.35
N GLY A 395 13.84 -3.73 21.45
CA GLY A 395 13.61 -2.77 22.53
C GLY A 395 12.40 -1.86 22.37
N ASN A 396 12.06 -1.14 23.44
CA ASN A 396 11.04 -0.09 23.44
C ASN A 396 11.52 1.11 22.60
N GLY A 397 10.62 1.73 21.85
CA GLY A 397 10.90 2.83 20.94
C GLY A 397 11.63 2.43 19.65
N ILE A 398 11.73 1.12 19.35
CA ILE A 398 12.36 0.61 18.13
C ILE A 398 11.28 0.11 17.16
N PRO A 399 11.06 0.80 16.03
CA PRO A 399 10.12 0.38 15.01
C PRO A 399 10.50 -0.91 14.29
N VAL A 400 9.49 -1.71 13.94
CA VAL A 400 9.61 -2.93 13.13
C VAL A 400 8.35 -3.14 12.29
N TYR A 401 8.40 -3.98 11.26
CA TYR A 401 7.21 -4.43 10.54
C TYR A 401 7.23 -5.94 10.28
N ARG A 402 6.07 -6.49 9.93
CA ARG A 402 5.91 -7.87 9.47
C ARG A 402 5.04 -7.91 8.22
N ASP A 403 5.46 -8.70 7.25
CA ASP A 403 4.77 -8.88 5.98
C ASP A 403 4.18 -10.29 5.89
N TYR A 404 2.96 -10.37 5.39
CA TYR A 404 2.26 -11.62 5.11
C TYR A 404 1.62 -11.55 3.73
N ILE A 405 1.56 -12.68 3.04
CA ILE A 405 0.77 -12.81 1.81
C ILE A 405 -0.47 -13.66 2.08
N VAL A 406 -1.64 -13.15 1.71
CA VAL A 406 -2.91 -13.88 1.81
C VAL A 406 -3.60 -13.92 0.45
N TYR A 407 -4.18 -15.06 0.11
CA TYR A 407 -5.03 -15.20 -1.08
C TYR A 407 -6.49 -15.14 -0.66
N MET A 408 -7.22 -14.18 -1.20
CA MET A 408 -8.63 -14.00 -0.89
C MET A 408 -9.46 -14.73 -1.94
N SER A 409 -10.30 -15.68 -1.54
CA SER A 409 -11.19 -16.43 -2.45
C SER A 409 -12.66 -16.19 -2.10
N SER A 410 -13.56 -16.31 -3.08
CA SER A 410 -15.01 -16.23 -2.85
C SER A 410 -15.68 -17.55 -3.24
N HIS A 411 -16.64 -18.00 -2.42
CA HIS A 411 -17.40 -19.22 -2.66
C HIS A 411 -18.47 -19.04 -3.76
N GLU A 412 -18.96 -17.82 -4.01
CA GLU A 412 -20.09 -17.55 -4.90
C GLU A 412 -19.74 -16.65 -6.11
N ASN A 413 -18.44 -16.55 -6.46
CA ASN A 413 -17.93 -15.60 -7.45
C ASN A 413 -18.28 -14.13 -7.12
N GLU A 414 -18.43 -13.79 -5.85
CA GLU A 414 -18.59 -12.40 -5.41
C GLU A 414 -17.35 -11.61 -5.83
N LYS A 415 -17.53 -10.37 -6.29
CA LYS A 415 -16.40 -9.52 -6.69
C LYS A 415 -15.60 -8.99 -5.50
N LYS A 416 -16.24 -8.88 -4.34
CA LYS A 416 -15.66 -8.37 -3.10
C LYS A 416 -15.78 -9.42 -2.01
N VAL A 417 -14.76 -9.52 -1.16
CA VAL A 417 -14.74 -10.33 0.05
C VAL A 417 -14.06 -9.53 1.17
N SER A 418 -14.34 -9.88 2.41
CA SER A 418 -13.76 -9.21 3.56
C SER A 418 -12.46 -9.89 3.98
N LEU A 419 -11.35 -9.14 4.01
CA LEU A 419 -10.10 -9.55 4.63
C LEU A 419 -10.15 -9.16 6.11
N PHE A 420 -10.06 -10.15 7.00
CA PHE A 420 -10.06 -9.94 8.45
C PHE A 420 -8.62 -9.89 8.98
N LEU A 421 -8.30 -8.87 9.77
CA LEU A 421 -7.10 -8.81 10.60
C LEU A 421 -7.54 -8.76 12.05
N ALA A 422 -7.08 -9.70 12.88
CA ALA A 422 -7.42 -9.72 14.29
C ALA A 422 -6.19 -9.88 15.18
N LEU A 423 -6.16 -9.13 16.28
CA LEU A 423 -5.21 -9.30 17.37
C LEU A 423 -5.94 -9.85 18.59
N ALA A 424 -5.33 -10.80 19.28
CA ALA A 424 -5.91 -11.39 20.48
C ALA A 424 -4.86 -11.56 21.58
N THR A 425 -5.29 -11.40 22.83
CA THR A 425 -4.42 -11.73 23.97
C THR A 425 -4.18 -13.24 24.07
N VAL A 426 -2.98 -13.62 24.49
CA VAL A 426 -2.72 -15.03 24.84
C VAL A 426 -3.57 -15.45 26.04
N GLN A 427 -4.19 -16.62 25.95
CA GLN A 427 -5.08 -17.10 27.02
C GLN A 427 -4.33 -17.55 28.28
N LYS A 428 -3.08 -18.02 28.11
CA LYS A 428 -2.23 -18.53 29.18
C LYS A 428 -1.52 -17.37 29.89
N ASP A 429 -1.96 -17.02 31.10
CA ASP A 429 -1.46 -15.86 31.85
C ASP A 429 0.04 -15.86 32.17
N TRP A 430 0.71 -17.01 32.14
CA TRP A 430 2.14 -17.11 32.41
C TRP A 430 3.01 -16.75 31.20
N LEU A 431 2.42 -16.61 30.00
CA LEU A 431 3.15 -16.21 28.79
C LEU A 431 3.37 -14.70 28.67
N THR A 432 2.58 -13.89 29.37
CA THR A 432 2.62 -12.44 29.24
C THR A 432 2.41 -11.73 30.57
N SER A 433 3.21 -10.70 30.85
CA SER A 433 2.99 -9.83 32.01
C SER A 433 1.68 -9.04 31.87
N TYR A 434 1.47 -8.48 30.67
CA TYR A 434 0.35 -7.62 30.32
C TYR A 434 -0.58 -8.32 29.32
N GLY A 435 -1.88 -8.32 29.60
CA GLY A 435 -2.89 -8.86 28.68
C GLY A 435 -3.37 -7.75 27.77
N ASP A 436 -2.64 -7.50 26.69
CA ASP A 436 -2.94 -6.48 25.69
C ASP A 436 -2.44 -6.94 24.31
N ALA A 437 -2.74 -6.20 23.25
CA ALA A 437 -2.16 -6.32 21.92
C ALA A 437 -2.23 -4.95 21.26
N ILE A 438 -1.28 -4.59 20.39
CA ILE A 438 -1.22 -3.27 19.76
C ILE A 438 -0.85 -3.36 18.28
N LEU A 439 -1.41 -2.45 17.47
CA LEU A 439 -1.00 -2.18 16.09
C LEU A 439 -0.78 -0.68 15.89
N ASN A 440 0.30 -0.31 15.21
CA ASN A 440 0.70 1.09 14.99
C ASN A 440 0.35 1.57 13.57
N GLY A 441 0.50 0.70 12.58
CA GLY A 441 0.21 1.02 11.17
C GLY A 441 -0.12 -0.22 10.35
N LEU A 442 -0.79 0.00 9.23
CA LEU A 442 -1.20 -1.07 8.32
C LEU A 442 -1.06 -0.62 6.86
N GLU A 443 -0.46 -1.46 6.03
CA GLU A 443 -0.51 -1.31 4.57
C GLU A 443 -1.02 -2.61 3.94
N ILE A 444 -1.94 -2.51 2.98
CA ILE A 444 -2.46 -3.64 2.22
C ILE A 444 -2.30 -3.33 0.72
N PHE A 445 -1.62 -4.22 0.02
CA PHE A 445 -1.41 -4.14 -1.43
C PHE A 445 -1.98 -5.35 -2.13
N LYS A 446 -2.73 -5.13 -3.21
CA LYS A 446 -3.14 -6.19 -4.14
C LYS A 446 -2.00 -6.47 -5.12
N LEU A 447 -1.67 -7.74 -5.34
CA LEU A 447 -0.63 -8.15 -6.29
C LEU A 447 -1.22 -8.33 -7.69
N LEU A 448 -0.58 -7.70 -8.67
CA LEU A 448 -0.95 -7.67 -10.09
C LEU A 448 0.17 -8.26 -10.95
N ASN A 449 -0.07 -9.39 -11.61
CA ASN A 449 0.93 -9.99 -12.52
C ASN A 449 0.84 -9.39 -13.93
N SER A 450 1.90 -9.58 -14.74
CA SER A 450 1.99 -9.11 -16.13
C SER A 450 0.83 -9.50 -17.05
N ASN A 451 0.13 -10.60 -16.74
CA ASN A 451 -1.03 -11.06 -17.52
C ASN A 451 -2.37 -10.55 -16.97
N GLY A 452 -2.35 -9.69 -15.95
CA GLY A 452 -3.55 -9.07 -15.40
C GLY A 452 -4.59 -10.06 -14.89
N SER A 453 -4.18 -11.20 -14.31
CA SER A 453 -5.13 -12.22 -13.88
C SER A 453 -4.78 -12.80 -12.52
N LYS A 454 -5.83 -13.23 -11.80
CA LYS A 454 -5.79 -14.22 -10.72
C LYS A 454 -4.59 -15.14 -10.94
N ILE A 455 -3.76 -15.31 -9.92
CA ILE A 455 -2.69 -16.32 -9.96
C ILE A 455 -3.38 -17.64 -10.28
N ALA A 456 -3.02 -18.23 -11.42
CA ALA A 456 -3.47 -19.57 -11.73
C ALA A 456 -2.96 -20.46 -10.60
N ASP A 457 -3.87 -21.14 -9.91
CA ASP A 457 -3.54 -22.16 -8.92
C ASP A 457 -2.63 -23.21 -9.56
N THR A 458 -1.31 -23.03 -9.48
CA THR A 458 -0.36 -24.12 -9.65
C THR A 458 -0.41 -24.99 -8.41
N ASN A 459 -1.55 -25.65 -8.23
CA ASN A 459 -1.68 -26.79 -7.35
C ASN A 459 -1.34 -28.04 -8.19
N PRO A 460 -0.27 -28.80 -7.88
CA PRO A 460 0.18 -29.92 -8.73
C PRO A 460 -0.80 -31.10 -8.86
N ASN A 461 -1.94 -31.08 -8.17
CA ASN A 461 -2.85 -32.23 -8.06
C ASN A 461 -4.30 -31.85 -8.36
N SER A 462 -4.60 -31.42 -9.60
CA SER A 462 -5.98 -31.49 -10.10
C SER A 462 -6.01 -31.90 -11.57
N PRO A 463 -6.88 -32.85 -11.98
CA PRO A 463 -6.79 -33.48 -13.29
C PRO A 463 -7.09 -32.48 -14.40
N SER A 464 -6.16 -32.38 -15.35
CA SER A 464 -6.29 -31.63 -16.59
C SER A 464 -7.60 -31.97 -17.31
N THR A 465 -8.57 -31.06 -17.30
CA THR A 465 -9.76 -31.19 -18.14
C THR A 465 -9.48 -30.53 -19.49
N THR A 466 -9.08 -31.34 -20.47
CA THR A 466 -9.01 -30.95 -21.88
C THR A 466 -10.34 -30.36 -22.37
N PRO A 467 -10.33 -29.27 -23.16
CA PRO A 467 -11.56 -28.67 -23.68
C PRO A 467 -12.16 -29.54 -24.79
N ARG A 468 -13.38 -30.03 -24.56
CA ARG A 468 -14.18 -30.75 -25.55
C ARG A 468 -14.75 -29.76 -26.57
N VAL A 469 -14.21 -29.78 -27.78
CA VAL A 469 -14.73 -29.08 -28.96
C VAL A 469 -16.17 -29.53 -29.24
N LYS A 470 -17.13 -28.60 -29.23
CA LYS A 470 -18.49 -28.84 -29.75
C LYS A 470 -18.56 -28.36 -31.20
N GLY A 471 -18.72 -29.30 -32.13
CA GLY A 471 -19.10 -29.02 -33.52
C GLY A 471 -20.60 -28.73 -33.68
N PRO A 472 -21.04 -28.19 -34.83
CA PRO A 472 -22.39 -27.65 -35.01
C PRO A 472 -23.36 -28.66 -35.63
N LYS A 473 -24.59 -28.76 -35.11
CA LYS A 473 -25.77 -29.39 -35.73
C LYS A 473 -27.03 -28.84 -35.03
N SER A 474 -28.22 -28.72 -35.59
CA SER A 474 -28.77 -28.47 -36.93
C SER A 474 -30.25 -28.13 -36.66
N LEU A 475 -30.85 -27.32 -37.53
CA LEU A 475 -32.24 -26.84 -37.49
C LEU A 475 -33.26 -28.00 -37.54
N ASN A 476 -34.38 -27.93 -36.80
CA ASN A 476 -35.67 -28.47 -37.26
C ASN A 476 -36.90 -27.92 -36.50
N THR A 477 -38.00 -27.89 -37.23
CA THR A 477 -39.24 -27.07 -37.19
C THR A 477 -40.46 -27.68 -36.48
N TRP A 478 -41.45 -26.80 -36.16
CA TRP A 478 -42.93 -26.99 -36.12
C TRP A 478 -43.54 -27.90 -35.03
N THR A 479 -44.75 -27.73 -34.44
CA THR A 479 -45.82 -26.69 -34.21
C THR A 479 -46.80 -27.30 -33.14
N PRO A 480 -47.84 -26.60 -32.61
CA PRO A 480 -48.49 -26.86 -31.30
C PRO A 480 -49.83 -27.65 -31.35
N LEU A 481 -50.35 -28.14 -30.21
CA LEU A 481 -51.77 -28.05 -29.76
C LEU A 481 -52.08 -28.79 -28.42
N LEU A 482 -52.59 -28.01 -27.44
CA LEU A 482 -53.62 -28.21 -26.40
C LEU A 482 -53.93 -29.59 -25.74
N ALA A 483 -54.00 -29.61 -24.39
CA ALA A 483 -55.20 -29.97 -23.61
C ALA A 483 -55.05 -29.72 -22.07
N ILE A 484 -55.83 -28.74 -21.59
CA ILE A 484 -56.57 -28.56 -20.31
C ILE A 484 -56.37 -29.59 -19.17
N VAL A 485 -56.03 -29.11 -17.96
CA VAL A 485 -56.80 -29.35 -16.70
C VAL A 485 -56.68 -28.14 -15.77
N ALA A 486 -57.82 -27.53 -15.47
CA ALA A 486 -58.03 -26.58 -14.38
C ALA A 486 -58.43 -27.34 -13.11
N GLY A 487 -57.88 -26.96 -11.95
CA GLY A 487 -58.34 -27.43 -10.66
C GLY A 487 -57.31 -27.23 -9.55
N VAL A 488 -57.73 -26.59 -8.47
CA VAL A 488 -57.06 -26.53 -7.16
C VAL A 488 -55.96 -25.47 -6.96
N VAL A 489 -56.32 -24.18 -7.05
CA VAL A 489 -55.64 -23.12 -6.26
C VAL A 489 -56.64 -22.17 -5.55
N SER A 490 -57.95 -22.40 -5.65
CA SER A 490 -58.95 -21.53 -5.02
C SER A 490 -59.31 -21.88 -3.56
N SER A 491 -58.52 -22.72 -2.89
CA SER A 491 -58.81 -23.20 -1.52
C SER A 491 -57.81 -22.77 -0.43
N THR A 492 -56.77 -22.00 -0.76
CA THR A 492 -55.79 -21.54 0.24
C THR A 492 -55.92 -20.06 0.62
N LEU A 493 -56.72 -19.26 -0.10
CA LEU A 493 -56.90 -17.83 0.20
C LEU A 493 -58.11 -17.52 1.11
N THR A 494 -59.00 -18.49 1.36
CA THR A 494 -60.19 -18.31 2.21
C THR A 494 -59.95 -18.66 3.68
N PHE A 495 -58.84 -19.34 4.02
CA PHE A 495 -58.51 -19.69 5.42
C PHE A 495 -57.73 -18.61 6.18
N SER A 496 -57.08 -17.68 5.49
CA SER A 496 -56.25 -16.63 6.10
C SER A 496 -57.07 -15.43 6.60
N VAL A 497 -58.22 -15.15 5.96
CA VAL A 497 -59.08 -14.00 6.29
C VAL A 497 -60.04 -14.32 7.45
N PHE A 498 -60.39 -15.59 7.67
CA PHE A 498 -61.31 -15.99 8.74
C PHE A 498 -60.63 -16.08 10.13
N ARG A 499 -59.31 -16.38 10.19
CA ARG A 499 -58.57 -16.39 11.47
C ARG A 499 -58.24 -14.99 12.01
N LEU A 500 -58.21 -13.97 11.16
CA LEU A 500 -57.95 -12.58 11.56
C LEU A 500 -59.18 -11.87 12.16
N LEU A 501 -60.40 -12.40 11.96
CA LEU A 501 -61.63 -11.81 12.51
C LEU A 501 -62.07 -12.42 13.85
N VAL A 502 -61.56 -13.60 14.23
CA VAL A 502 -61.92 -14.27 15.49
C VAL A 502 -61.00 -13.87 16.66
N PHE A 503 -59.80 -13.35 16.40
CA PHE A 503 -58.88 -12.88 17.47
C PHE A 503 -59.00 -11.38 17.83
N ARG A 504 -60.00 -10.66 17.29
CA ARG A 504 -60.33 -9.27 17.71
C ARG A 504 -61.58 -9.14 18.60
N ARG A 505 -62.10 -10.25 19.13
CA ARG A 505 -63.08 -10.25 20.23
C ARG A 505 -62.77 -11.39 21.20
N GLY A 506 -61.86 -11.09 22.12
CA GLY A 506 -61.53 -11.86 23.32
C GLY A 506 -60.88 -10.90 24.30
#